data_AF-A0A6N9SL79-F1
#
_entry.id   AF-A0A6N9SL79-F1
#
_cell.length_a   1.000
_cell.length_b   1.000
_cell.length_c   1.000
_cell.angle_alpha   90.00
_cell.angle_beta   90.00
_cell.angle_gamma   90.00
#
_symmetry.space_group_name_H-M   'P 1'
#
loop_
_entity.id
_entity.type
_entity.pdbx_description
1 polymer ?
#
loop_
_entity_poly.entity_id
_entity_poly.type
_entity_poly.pdbx_seq_one_letter_code
_entity_poly.pdbx_strand_id
1 'polypeptide(L)' 'MKIPLREAVVYVVVSLSSLFLTAYTVHMLVGGLVPPEREYRYMGLACTVVAGVIGFMAWDVIRRRR' A
#
# COMPACT_ATOMS: atom_id res chain seq x y z
N MET A 1 -13.77 20.39 -1.24
CA MET A 1 -14.89 19.42 -1.23
C MET A 1 -14.58 18.39 -0.14
N LYS A 2 -15.44 18.25 0.87
CA LYS A 2 -15.12 17.49 2.08
C LYS A 2 -15.38 16.00 1.81
N ILE A 3 -14.32 15.20 1.67
CA ILE A 3 -14.48 13.74 1.82
C ILE A 3 -15.09 13.54 3.21
N PRO A 4 -16.24 12.85 3.34
CA PRO A 4 -16.84 12.63 4.64
C PRO A 4 -15.85 11.86 5.53
N LEU A 5 -15.71 12.29 6.79
CA LEU A 5 -14.70 11.75 7.71
C LEU A 5 -14.72 10.22 7.79
N ARG A 6 -15.91 9.62 7.77
CA ARG A 6 -16.08 8.16 7.75
C ARG A 6 -15.41 7.50 6.55
N GLU A 7 -15.57 8.07 5.36
CA GLU A 7 -15.00 7.52 4.12
C GLU A 7 -13.48 7.70 4.10
N ALA A 8 -12.97 8.84 4.59
CA ALA A 8 -11.54 9.06 4.75
C ALA A 8 -10.90 8.04 5.71
N VAL A 9 -11.54 7.75 6.85
CA VAL A 9 -11.07 6.73 7.80
C VAL A 9 -11.02 5.35 7.14
N VAL A 10 -12.04 4.98 6.36
CA VAL A 10 -12.05 3.70 5.63
C VAL A 10 -10.88 3.63 4.64
N TYR A 11 -10.63 4.69 3.86
CA TYR A 11 -9.50 4.70 2.93
C TYR A 11 -8.14 4.58 3.62
N VAL A 12 -7.96 5.23 4.77
CA VAL A 12 -6.72 5.13 5.56
C VAL A 12 -6.54 3.72 6.13
N VAL A 13 -7.59 3.13 6.71
CA VAL A 13 -7.52 1.76 7.24
C VAL A 13 -7.22 0.77 6.13
N VAL A 14 -7.95 0.83 5.02
CA VAL A 14 -7.77 -0.10 3.89
C VAL A 14 -6.38 0.04 3.28
N SER A 15 -5.90 1.26 3.06
CA SER A 15 -4.56 1.47 2.47
C SER A 15 -3.44 0.96 3.37
N LEU A 16 -3.52 1.18 4.68
CA LEU A 16 -2.58 0.61 5.64
C LEU A 16 -2.65 -0.92 5.64
N SER A 17 -3.85 -1.49 5.73
CA SER A 17 -4.03 -2.95 5.68
C SER A 17 -3.45 -3.55 4.40
N SER A 18 -3.66 -2.93 3.24
CA SER A 18 -3.10 -3.37 1.97
C SER A 18 -1.57 -3.32 1.94
N LEU A 19 -0.94 -2.31 2.55
CA LEU A 19 0.51 -2.22 2.66
C LEU A 19 1.08 -3.35 3.54
N PHE A 20 0.48 -3.59 4.71
CA PHE A 20 0.90 -4.69 5.60
C PHE A 20 0.71 -6.06 4.94
N LEU A 21 -0.42 -6.28 4.27
CA LEU A 21 -0.67 -7.51 3.52
C LEU A 21 0.36 -7.70 2.42
N THR A 22 0.71 -6.64 1.67
CA THR A 22 1.73 -6.70 0.62
C THR A 22 3.09 -7.12 1.20
N ALA A 23 3.52 -6.48 2.29
CA ALA A 23 4.78 -6.83 2.94
C ALA A 23 4.79 -8.29 3.41
N TYR A 24 3.69 -8.74 4.03
CA TYR A 24 3.54 -10.12 4.48
C TYR A 24 3.52 -11.12 3.32
N THR A 25 2.86 -10.79 2.20
CA THR A 25 2.87 -11.64 1.01
C THR A 25 4.28 -11.79 0.45
N VAL A 26 5.07 -10.71 0.39
CA VAL A 26 6.48 -10.79 -0.02
C VAL A 26 7.29 -11.65 0.97
N HIS A 27 7.04 -11.52 2.28
CA HIS A 27 7.64 -12.39 3.29
C HIS A 27 7.34 -13.87 3.04
N MET A 28 6.07 -14.22 2.80
CA MET A 28 5.69 -15.62 2.57
C MET A 28 6.25 -16.17 1.25
N LEU A 29 6.37 -15.31 0.23
CA LEU A 29 6.78 -15.74 -1.11
C LEU A 29 8.30 -15.87 -1.26
N VAL A 30 9.06 -15.03 -0.55
CA VAL A 30 10.52 -14.91 -0.69
C VAL A 30 11.26 -15.29 0.59
N GLY A 31 10.55 -15.40 1.72
CA GLY A 31 11.11 -15.72 3.02
C GLY A 31 11.80 -17.08 3.02
N GLY A 32 13.04 -17.09 3.49
CA GLY A 32 13.89 -18.28 3.51
C GLY A 32 14.48 -18.69 2.15
N LEU A 33 14.06 -18.07 1.04
CA LEU A 33 14.63 -18.30 -0.30
C LEU A 33 15.83 -17.38 -0.59
N VAL A 34 15.94 -16.27 0.13
CA VAL A 34 16.91 -15.19 -0.15
C VAL A 34 17.48 -14.64 1.16
N PRO A 35 18.73 -14.12 1.19
CA PRO A 35 19.26 -13.49 2.39
C PRO A 35 18.37 -12.35 2.92
N PRO A 36 18.32 -12.15 4.24
CA PRO A 36 17.41 -11.20 4.88
C PRO A 36 17.57 -9.77 4.35
N GLU A 37 18.80 -9.34 4.02
CA GLU A 37 19.01 -7.99 3.49
C GLU A 37 18.30 -7.76 2.15
N ARG A 38 18.22 -8.79 1.30
CA ARG A 38 17.52 -8.68 0.00
C ARG A 38 16.02 -8.77 0.17
N GLU A 39 15.56 -9.58 1.13
CA GLU A 39 14.14 -9.70 1.44
C GLU A 39 13.54 -8.35 1.85
N TYR A 40 14.19 -7.61 2.76
CA TYR A 40 13.76 -6.26 3.15
C TYR A 40 13.75 -5.29 1.95
N ARG A 41 14.71 -5.41 1.03
CA ARG A 41 14.72 -4.61 -0.20
C ARG A 41 13.52 -4.92 -1.09
N TYR A 42 13.18 -6.20 -1.28
CA TYR A 42 12.01 -6.59 -2.08
C TYR A 42 10.70 -6.14 -1.43
N MET A 43 10.56 -6.29 -0.11
CA MET A 43 9.41 -5.76 0.63
C MET A 43 9.27 -4.24 0.46
N GLY A 44 10.36 -3.48 0.64
CA GLY A 44 10.35 -2.04 0.48
C GLY A 44 9.96 -1.62 -0.95
N LEU A 45 10.47 -2.33 -1.95
CA LEU A 45 10.16 -2.05 -3.36
C LEU A 45 8.69 -2.37 -3.68
N ALA A 46 8.16 -3.49 -3.18
CA ALA A 46 6.74 -3.81 -3.35
C ALA A 46 5.83 -2.79 -2.64
N CYS A 47 6.14 -2.43 -1.39
CA CYS A 47 5.36 -1.45 -0.64
C CYS A 47 5.39 -0.05 -1.26
N THR A 48 6.53 0.39 -1.81
CA THR A 48 6.62 1.69 -2.50
C THR A 48 5.79 1.74 -3.78
N VAL A 49 5.78 0.66 -4.57
CA VAL A 49 4.92 0.53 -5.75
C VAL A 49 3.44 0.58 -5.35
N VAL A 50 3.04 -0.22 -4.35
CA VAL A 50 1.65 -0.25 -3.88
C VAL A 50 1.22 1.10 -3.30
N ALA A 51 2.07 1.75 -2.50
CA ALA A 51 1.81 3.09 -1.99
C ALA A 51 1.63 4.11 -3.13
N GLY A 52 2.45 4.03 -4.17
CA GLY A 52 2.34 4.88 -5.36
C GLY A 52 1.00 4.69 -6.09
N VAL A 53 0.58 3.43 -6.28
CA VAL A 53 -0.72 3.11 -6.92
C VAL A 53 -1.89 3.63 -6.07
N ILE A 54 -1.87 3.39 -4.75
CA ILE A 54 -2.91 3.89 -3.83
C ILE A 54 -2.97 5.42 -3.87
N GLY A 55 -1.81 6.09 -3.84
CA GLY A 55 -1.74 7.55 -3.95
C GLY A 55 -2.29 8.08 -5.27
N PHE A 56 -1.99 7.41 -6.38
CA PHE A 56 -2.56 7.73 -7.69
C PHE A 56 -4.08 7.54 -7.73
N MET A 57 -4.59 6.45 -7.17
CA MET A 57 -6.04 6.20 -7.07
C MET A 57 -6.72 7.24 -6.18
N ALA A 58 -6.13 7.60 -5.05
CA ALA A 58 -6.64 8.65 -4.17
C ALA A 58 -6.70 10.01 -4.89
N TRP A 59 -5.65 10.34 -5.65
CA TRP A 59 -5.62 11.53 -6.49
C TRP A 59 -6.70 11.51 -7.59
N ASP A 60 -6.86 10.39 -8.29
CA ASP A 60 -7.87 10.21 -9.33
C ASP A 60 -9.30 10.40 -8.77
N VAL A 61 -9.58 9.84 -7.59
CA VAL A 61 -10.87 10.04 -6.89
C VAL A 61 -11.10 11.52 -6.57
N ILE A 62 -10.09 12.22 -6.04
CA ILE A 62 -10.20 13.66 -5.73
C ILE A 62 -10.42 14.47 -7.02
N ARG A 63 -9.70 14.14 -8.10
CA ARG A 63 -9.79 14.84 -9.38
C ARG A 63 -11.14 14.64 -10.06
N ARG A 64 -11.67 13.41 -10.09
CA ARG A 64 -12.96 13.09 -10.74
C ARG A 64 -14.17 13.60 -9.97
N ARG A 65 -14.03 13.79 -8.67
CA ARG A 65 -15.07 14.40 -7.84
C ARG A 65 -15.05 15.94 -7.94
N ARG A 66 -14.01 16.57 -8.50
CA ARG A 66 -13.95 18.01 -8.78
C ARG A 66 -14.73 18.36 -10.04
#